data_AF-A0A960U7W3-F1
#
_entry.id   AF-A0A960U7W3-F1
#
_cell.length_a   1.000
_cell.length_b   1.000
_cell.length_c   1.000
_cell.angle_alpha   90.00
_cell.angle_beta   90.00
_cell.angle_gamma   90.00
#
_symmetry.space_group_name_H-M   'P 1'
#
loop_
_entity.id
_entity.type
_entity.pdbx_description
1 polymer ?
#
loop_
_entity_poly.entity_id
_entity_poly.type
_entity_poly.pdbx_seq_one_letter_code
_entity_poly.pdbx_strand_id
1 'polypeptide(L)'
;MSEKLLEFKKVLEEIFEMDKSDLDFGIYRIINQKREQVNEFLDKDLLPQVKEELKTFQAKEISKEENEIFSHLATFFRRYYEGGDFISKRRYKEGVYAIPYEGEEVKLYWANHDQYYIKTSENLTNFAFKLSSGKRIHFRIVDGEMNKDNNKTEQGKDRLFVLDKKNPLNIEEEDIYINFIYQLAEKKEKQTDLNKEAAKKILKLKEIKEYEEELSK
;
A
#
# COMPACT_ATOMS: atom_id res chain seq x y z
N MET A 1 -5.27 15.69 -28.20
CA MET A 1 -4.84 14.72 -27.15
C MET A 1 -4.18 13.55 -27.87
N SER A 2 -3.03 13.07 -27.40
CA SER A 2 -2.34 11.95 -28.07
C SER A 2 -3.13 10.63 -27.92
N GLU A 3 -3.24 9.86 -29.00
CA GLU A 3 -3.86 8.53 -28.99
C GLU A 3 -3.16 7.57 -28.01
N LYS A 4 -1.83 7.68 -27.88
CA LYS A 4 -1.02 6.85 -26.98
C LYS A 4 -1.20 7.19 -25.50
N LEU A 5 -1.45 8.46 -25.21
CA LEU A 5 -1.84 8.86 -23.87
C LEU A 5 -3.18 8.22 -23.49
N LEU A 6 -4.17 8.22 -24.38
CA LEU A 6 -5.48 7.64 -24.11
C LEU A 6 -5.37 6.12 -23.88
N GLU A 7 -4.53 5.44 -24.67
CA GLU A 7 -4.21 4.02 -24.48
C GLU A 7 -3.58 3.76 -23.11
N PHE A 8 -2.62 4.60 -22.69
CA PHE A 8 -1.99 4.48 -21.38
C PHE A 8 -2.97 4.76 -20.22
N LYS A 9 -3.81 5.78 -20.34
CA LYS A 9 -4.86 6.06 -19.33
C LYS A 9 -5.78 4.85 -19.14
N LYS A 10 -6.22 4.20 -20.23
CA LYS A 10 -7.04 2.98 -20.15
C LYS A 10 -6.33 1.85 -19.40
N VAL A 11 -5.03 1.66 -19.65
CA VAL A 11 -4.24 0.66 -18.91
C VAL A 11 -4.21 0.99 -17.42
N LEU A 12 -4.06 2.27 -17.05
CA LEU A 12 -4.11 2.67 -15.64
C LEU A 12 -5.50 2.48 -15.03
N GLU A 13 -6.58 2.81 -15.75
CA GLU A 13 -7.96 2.57 -15.31
C GLU A 13 -8.23 1.09 -15.04
N GLU A 14 -7.75 0.20 -15.93
CA GLU A 14 -7.78 -1.26 -15.75
C GLU A 14 -6.97 -1.71 -14.52
N ILE A 15 -5.77 -1.15 -14.33
CA ILE A 15 -4.88 -1.46 -13.19
C ILE A 15 -5.52 -1.09 -11.86
N PHE A 16 -6.12 0.08 -11.79
CA PHE A 16 -6.80 0.56 -10.59
C PHE A 16 -8.17 -0.09 -10.38
N GLU A 17 -8.57 -1.03 -11.24
CA GLU A 17 -9.87 -1.72 -11.22
C GLU A 17 -11.05 -0.74 -11.13
N MET A 18 -10.94 0.39 -11.83
CA MET A 18 -11.94 1.47 -11.80
C MET A 18 -13.29 1.03 -12.38
N ASP A 19 -13.30 -0.05 -13.18
CA ASP A 19 -14.46 -0.70 -13.77
C ASP A 19 -15.13 -1.74 -12.85
N LYS A 20 -14.42 -2.29 -11.84
CA LYS A 20 -14.96 -3.28 -10.88
C LYS A 20 -15.52 -2.66 -9.60
N SER A 21 -15.61 -1.34 -9.60
CA SER A 21 -15.75 -0.49 -8.43
C SER A 21 -17.20 -0.36 -7.92
N ASP A 22 -18.16 -1.09 -8.50
CA ASP A 22 -19.54 -1.20 -8.00
C ASP A 22 -19.65 -2.07 -6.73
N LEU A 23 -18.54 -2.66 -6.28
CA LEU A 23 -18.46 -3.51 -5.10
C LEU A 23 -18.18 -2.66 -3.84
N ASP A 24 -19.12 -2.55 -2.92
CA ASP A 24 -18.99 -1.75 -1.68
C ASP A 24 -18.48 -2.55 -0.47
N PHE A 25 -17.47 -3.42 -0.65
CA PHE A 25 -16.90 -4.20 0.45
C PHE A 25 -15.37 -4.31 0.37
N GLY A 26 -14.73 -4.49 1.53
CA GLY A 26 -13.29 -4.69 1.61
C GLY A 26 -12.47 -3.53 1.04
N ILE A 27 -11.45 -3.85 0.23
CA ILE A 27 -10.53 -2.87 -0.37
C ILE A 27 -11.22 -1.94 -1.38
N TYR A 28 -12.30 -2.41 -2.01
CA TYR A 28 -13.07 -1.64 -2.99
C TYR A 28 -13.72 -0.38 -2.39
N ARG A 29 -14.04 -0.39 -1.08
CA ARG A 29 -14.54 0.81 -0.38
C ARG A 29 -13.52 1.94 -0.35
N ILE A 30 -12.23 1.60 -0.19
CA ILE A 30 -11.14 2.58 -0.18
C ILE A 30 -10.90 3.10 -1.59
N ILE A 31 -10.91 2.21 -2.59
CA ILE A 31 -10.79 2.56 -4.00
C ILE A 31 -11.93 3.51 -4.41
N ASN A 32 -13.17 3.24 -3.97
CA ASN A 32 -14.32 4.11 -4.20
C ASN A 32 -14.18 5.49 -3.56
N GLN A 33 -13.72 5.55 -2.30
CA GLN A 33 -13.47 6.83 -1.62
C GLN A 33 -12.37 7.67 -2.30
N LYS A 34 -11.42 7.01 -2.96
CA LYS A 34 -10.29 7.65 -3.66
C LYS A 34 -10.53 7.82 -5.16
N ARG A 35 -11.66 7.34 -5.69
CA ARG A 35 -11.96 7.34 -7.13
C ARG A 35 -11.88 8.73 -7.75
N GLU A 36 -12.46 9.72 -7.09
CA GLU A 36 -12.41 11.11 -7.55
C GLU A 36 -10.97 11.65 -7.62
N GLN A 37 -10.14 11.31 -6.63
CA GLN A 37 -8.73 11.72 -6.60
C GLN A 37 -7.91 11.02 -7.69
N VAL A 38 -8.17 9.74 -7.94
CA VAL A 38 -7.51 8.99 -9.01
C VAL A 38 -7.92 9.52 -10.39
N ASN A 39 -9.21 9.79 -10.61
CA ASN A 39 -9.68 10.38 -11.86
C ASN A 39 -9.11 11.78 -12.08
N GLU A 40 -9.09 12.61 -11.03
CA GLU A 40 -8.46 13.93 -11.10
C GLU A 40 -6.98 13.84 -11.46
N PHE A 41 -6.25 12.89 -10.86
CA PHE A 41 -4.86 12.63 -11.20
C PHE A 41 -4.70 12.21 -12.67
N LEU A 42 -5.48 11.23 -13.14
CA LEU A 42 -5.40 10.73 -14.51
C LEU A 42 -5.74 11.81 -15.54
N ASP A 43 -6.67 12.71 -15.22
CA ASP A 43 -7.14 13.74 -16.15
C ASP A 43 -6.33 15.03 -16.14
N LYS A 44 -5.92 15.49 -14.97
CA LYS A 44 -5.30 16.81 -14.83
C LYS A 44 -3.81 16.75 -14.49
N ASP A 45 -3.38 15.80 -13.66
CA ASP A 45 -2.04 15.84 -13.06
C ASP A 45 -1.02 14.96 -13.79
N LEU A 46 -1.46 13.84 -14.36
CA LEU A 46 -0.59 12.86 -15.01
C LEU A 46 0.22 13.49 -16.15
N LEU A 47 -0.43 14.27 -17.01
CA LEU A 47 0.21 14.90 -18.16
C LEU A 47 1.24 15.96 -17.78
N PRO A 48 0.93 16.93 -16.90
CA PRO A 48 1.91 17.88 -16.39
C PRO A 48 3.13 17.21 -15.74
N GLN A 49 2.93 16.21 -14.88
CA GLN A 49 4.03 15.54 -14.20
C GLN A 49 4.99 14.86 -15.18
N VAL A 50 4.45 14.13 -16.17
CA VAL A 50 5.27 13.51 -17.21
C VAL A 50 6.04 14.59 -17.98
N LYS A 51 5.41 15.70 -18.33
CA LYS A 51 6.09 16.80 -19.04
C LYS A 51 7.19 17.48 -18.23
N GLU A 52 7.00 17.64 -16.92
CA GLU A 52 8.02 18.19 -16.04
C GLU A 52 9.23 17.27 -15.95
N GLU A 53 9.01 15.97 -15.75
CA GLU A 53 10.10 14.99 -15.72
C GLU A 53 10.85 14.94 -17.06
N LEU A 54 10.15 14.97 -18.20
CA LEU A 54 10.79 14.95 -19.52
C LEU A 54 11.66 16.19 -19.81
N LYS A 55 11.30 17.35 -19.26
CA LYS A 55 12.12 18.56 -19.38
C LYS A 55 13.47 18.42 -18.67
N THR A 56 13.51 17.68 -17.56
CA THR A 56 14.76 17.39 -16.82
C THR A 56 15.77 16.64 -17.69
N PHE A 57 15.31 15.82 -18.64
CA PHE A 57 16.16 15.02 -19.53
C PHE A 57 16.58 15.72 -20.84
N GLN A 58 16.33 17.03 -21.00
CA GLN A 58 16.71 17.83 -22.18
C GLN A 58 16.23 17.25 -23.53
N ALA A 59 15.01 16.70 -23.59
CA ALA A 59 14.42 16.23 -24.84
C ALA A 59 14.23 17.40 -25.82
N LYS A 60 14.97 17.39 -26.94
CA LYS A 60 14.98 18.47 -27.96
C LYS A 60 13.72 18.51 -28.82
N GLU A 61 13.02 17.39 -28.93
CA GLU A 61 11.64 17.30 -29.34
C GLU A 61 10.88 16.65 -28.17
N ILE A 62 9.73 17.20 -27.80
CA ILE A 62 8.98 16.74 -26.63
C ILE A 62 7.79 15.88 -27.08
N SER A 63 7.17 16.23 -28.21
CA SER A 63 5.89 15.63 -28.63
C SER A 63 6.00 14.24 -29.25
N LYS A 64 7.13 13.88 -29.87
CA LYS A 64 7.32 12.56 -30.48
C LYS A 64 7.76 11.53 -29.44
N GLU A 65 8.67 11.96 -28.58
CA GLU A 65 9.21 11.25 -27.43
C GLU A 65 8.11 10.97 -26.39
N GLU A 66 7.21 11.93 -26.14
CA GLU A 66 6.03 11.72 -25.29
C GLU A 66 5.21 10.50 -25.71
N ASN A 67 4.92 10.36 -27.01
CA ASN A 67 4.09 9.26 -27.52
C ASN A 67 4.78 7.90 -27.40
N GLU A 68 6.08 7.85 -27.68
CA GLU A 68 6.89 6.64 -27.50
C GLU A 68 6.94 6.24 -26.02
N ILE A 69 7.07 7.21 -25.12
CA ILE A 69 7.11 6.98 -23.68
C ILE A 69 5.77 6.45 -23.18
N PHE A 70 4.64 7.04 -23.56
CA PHE A 70 3.33 6.50 -23.20
C PHE A 70 3.12 5.10 -23.75
N SER A 71 3.59 4.82 -24.97
CA SER A 71 3.54 3.47 -25.56
C SER A 71 4.39 2.47 -24.77
N HIS A 72 5.60 2.86 -24.36
CA HIS A 72 6.48 2.01 -23.56
C HIS A 72 5.92 1.77 -22.16
N LEU A 73 5.38 2.79 -21.50
CA LEU A 73 4.73 2.65 -20.20
C LEU A 73 3.52 1.73 -20.28
N ALA A 74 2.62 1.94 -21.25
CA ALA A 74 1.47 1.06 -21.47
C ALA A 74 1.90 -0.39 -21.71
N THR A 75 2.95 -0.59 -22.53
CA THR A 75 3.51 -1.93 -22.79
C THR A 75 4.12 -2.55 -21.54
N PHE A 76 4.86 -1.78 -20.75
CA PHE A 76 5.46 -2.23 -19.50
C PHE A 76 4.37 -2.71 -18.54
N PHE A 77 3.39 -1.87 -18.25
CA PHE A 77 2.31 -2.19 -17.33
C PHE A 77 1.48 -3.39 -17.80
N ARG A 78 1.14 -3.49 -19.09
CA ARG A 78 0.46 -4.69 -19.64
C ARG A 78 1.28 -5.97 -19.52
N ARG A 79 2.61 -5.88 -19.58
CA ARG A 79 3.50 -7.06 -19.51
C ARG A 79 3.79 -7.48 -18.08
N TYR A 80 3.96 -6.50 -17.20
CA TYR A 80 4.52 -6.72 -15.89
C TYR A 80 3.49 -6.60 -14.77
N TYR A 81 2.38 -5.87 -14.91
CA TYR A 81 1.41 -5.75 -13.82
C TYR A 81 0.29 -6.79 -13.91
N GLU A 82 0.02 -7.50 -12.81
CA GLU A 82 -1.14 -8.38 -12.65
C GLU A 82 -1.61 -8.38 -11.20
N GLY A 83 -2.84 -7.95 -10.95
CA GLY A 83 -3.50 -8.10 -9.64
C GLY A 83 -2.79 -7.42 -8.46
N GLY A 84 -2.04 -6.34 -8.72
CA GLY A 84 -1.26 -5.62 -7.70
C GLY A 84 0.18 -6.09 -7.55
N ASP A 85 0.63 -7.06 -8.35
CA ASP A 85 2.00 -7.55 -8.34
C ASP A 85 2.70 -7.35 -9.70
N PHE A 86 4.03 -7.26 -9.67
CA PHE A 86 4.86 -7.17 -10.88
C PHE A 86 5.42 -8.56 -11.26
N ILE A 87 4.83 -9.18 -12.28
CA ILE A 87 5.19 -10.51 -12.79
C ILE A 87 5.88 -10.41 -14.15
N SER A 88 7.12 -10.90 -14.27
CA SER A 88 7.84 -10.95 -15.55
C SER A 88 7.26 -12.01 -16.49
N LYS A 89 6.22 -11.67 -17.25
CA LYS A 89 5.62 -12.55 -18.26
C LYS A 89 6.47 -12.57 -19.54
N ARG A 90 7.32 -13.59 -19.71
CA ARG A 90 8.07 -13.81 -20.97
C ARG A 90 7.08 -14.27 -22.06
N ARG A 91 6.84 -13.41 -23.07
CA ARG A 91 5.98 -13.71 -24.23
C ARG A 91 6.80 -13.73 -25.51
N TYR A 92 6.75 -14.85 -26.24
CA TYR A 92 7.42 -15.00 -27.55
C TYR A 92 6.47 -14.65 -28.71
N LYS A 93 5.16 -14.86 -28.51
CA LYS A 93 4.03 -14.40 -29.35
C LYS A 93 2.88 -13.98 -28.45
N GLU A 94 1.94 -13.19 -28.97
CA GLU A 94 0.74 -12.77 -28.24
C GLU A 94 -0.03 -14.01 -27.75
N GLY A 95 -0.18 -14.13 -26.42
CA GLY A 95 -0.87 -15.25 -25.78
C GLY A 95 -0.06 -16.53 -25.51
N VAL A 96 1.23 -16.61 -25.87
CA VAL A 96 2.03 -17.85 -25.74
C VAL A 96 3.27 -17.65 -24.85
N TYR A 97 3.36 -18.47 -23.80
CA TYR A 97 4.47 -18.50 -22.84
C TYR A 97 5.52 -19.55 -23.25
N ALA A 98 6.80 -19.21 -23.10
CA ALA A 98 7.91 -20.14 -23.35
C ALA A 98 8.50 -20.60 -22.01
N ILE A 99 8.59 -21.92 -21.82
CA ILE A 99 9.22 -22.55 -20.65
C ILE A 99 10.58 -23.09 -21.11
N PRO A 100 11.71 -22.68 -20.50
CA PRO A 100 13.01 -23.25 -20.82
C PRO A 100 13.04 -24.72 -20.41
N TYR A 101 13.32 -25.62 -21.36
CA TYR A 101 13.19 -27.07 -21.21
C TYR A 101 14.45 -27.75 -21.76
N GLU A 102 15.12 -28.54 -20.92
CA GLU A 102 16.39 -29.21 -21.26
C GLU A 102 16.23 -30.72 -21.52
N GLY A 103 15.02 -31.19 -21.82
CA GLY A 103 14.76 -32.62 -22.11
C GLY A 103 14.13 -33.45 -20.99
N GLU A 104 13.58 -32.82 -19.95
CA GLU A 104 13.02 -33.47 -18.76
C GLU A 104 11.60 -34.05 -18.99
N GLU A 105 11.31 -35.34 -18.83
CA GLU A 105 9.96 -35.92 -19.12
C GLU A 105 8.76 -35.16 -18.49
N VAL A 106 8.94 -34.55 -17.32
CA VAL A 106 7.95 -33.67 -16.67
C VAL A 106 8.64 -32.42 -16.13
N LYS A 107 8.14 -31.23 -16.48
CA LYS A 107 8.60 -29.95 -15.94
C LYS A 107 7.44 -29.14 -15.35
N LEU A 108 7.44 -29.00 -14.02
CA LEU A 108 6.51 -28.12 -13.31
C LEU A 108 7.10 -26.72 -13.24
N TYR A 109 6.50 -25.77 -13.96
CA TYR A 109 6.91 -24.36 -13.98
C TYR A 109 5.75 -23.50 -13.52
N TRP A 110 5.90 -22.81 -12.39
CA TRP A 110 4.95 -21.79 -11.95
C TRP A 110 5.43 -20.42 -12.42
N ALA A 111 4.49 -19.53 -12.74
CA ALA A 111 4.79 -18.21 -13.31
C ALA A 111 5.78 -17.39 -12.47
N ASN A 112 5.84 -17.67 -11.16
CA ASN A 112 6.63 -16.92 -10.18
C ASN A 112 7.89 -17.68 -9.73
N HIS A 113 8.38 -18.66 -10.50
CA HIS A 113 9.51 -19.54 -10.11
C HIS A 113 10.78 -18.79 -9.72
N ASP A 114 11.11 -17.72 -10.43
CA ASP A 114 12.31 -16.91 -10.18
C ASP A 114 12.00 -15.61 -9.42
N GLN A 115 10.83 -15.52 -8.79
CA GLN A 115 10.40 -14.32 -8.08
C GLN A 115 10.49 -14.52 -6.57
N TYR A 116 11.18 -13.60 -5.90
CA TYR A 116 11.18 -13.51 -4.44
C TYR A 116 9.93 -12.77 -3.99
N TYR A 117 9.02 -13.45 -3.32
CA TYR A 117 7.89 -12.81 -2.64
C TYR A 117 8.43 -11.98 -1.47
N ILE A 118 8.41 -10.65 -1.61
CA ILE A 118 8.65 -9.74 -0.49
C ILE A 118 7.30 -9.47 0.16
N LYS A 119 7.07 -10.07 1.33
CA LYS A 119 5.88 -9.83 2.12
C LYS A 119 5.98 -8.47 2.80
N THR A 120 5.48 -7.41 2.16
CA THR A 120 5.44 -6.06 2.77
C THR A 120 4.64 -6.02 4.07
N SER A 121 3.79 -7.02 4.33
CA SER A 121 3.03 -7.12 5.58
C SER A 121 3.85 -7.57 6.80
N GLU A 122 5.16 -7.83 6.66
CA GLU A 122 6.06 -8.07 7.80
C GLU A 122 6.69 -6.77 8.32
N ASN A 123 6.72 -5.71 7.50
CA ASN A 123 7.13 -4.39 7.93
C ASN A 123 5.93 -3.60 8.41
N LEU A 124 5.66 -3.69 9.70
CA LEU A 124 4.73 -2.80 10.37
C LEU A 124 5.40 -1.41 10.47
N THR A 125 4.93 -0.47 9.65
CA THR A 125 5.48 0.89 9.61
C THR A 125 5.04 1.68 10.83
N ASN A 126 6.00 2.32 11.52
CA ASN A 126 5.70 3.30 12.57
C ASN A 126 5.05 4.53 11.93
N PHE A 127 3.88 4.93 12.40
CA PHE A 127 3.17 6.11 11.90
C PHE A 127 3.46 7.31 12.81
N ALA A 128 3.79 8.47 12.25
CA ALA A 128 4.02 9.67 13.05
C ALA A 128 3.35 10.89 12.43
N PHE A 129 2.78 11.76 13.26
CA PHE A 129 2.21 13.04 12.84
C PHE A 129 2.64 14.18 13.76
N LYS A 130 2.66 15.40 13.22
CA LYS A 130 3.11 16.59 13.95
C LYS A 130 1.90 17.40 14.42
N LEU A 131 1.91 17.80 15.68
CA LEU A 131 0.93 18.71 16.29
C LEU A 131 1.24 20.18 15.95
N SER A 132 0.25 21.06 16.07
CA SER A 132 0.41 22.51 15.88
C SER A 132 1.35 23.14 16.91
N SER A 133 1.41 22.55 18.11
CA SER A 133 2.35 22.88 19.17
C SER A 133 3.82 22.52 18.87
N GLY A 134 4.09 21.81 17.77
CA GLY A 134 5.45 21.47 17.31
C GLY A 134 5.91 20.06 17.65
N LYS A 135 5.27 19.38 18.62
CA LYS A 135 5.58 18.00 19.03
C LYS A 135 5.16 16.96 17.99
N ARG A 136 5.82 15.80 17.94
CA ARG A 136 5.39 14.66 17.12
C ARG A 136 4.84 13.54 17.98
N ILE A 137 3.71 12.97 17.54
CA ILE A 137 3.14 11.75 18.11
C ILE A 137 3.48 10.60 17.17
N HIS A 138 4.17 9.59 17.70
CA HIS A 138 4.54 8.35 17.03
C HIS A 138 3.68 7.20 17.54
N PHE A 139 3.10 6.43 16.64
CA PHE A 139 2.48 5.14 16.92
C PHE A 139 3.49 4.06 16.58
N ARG A 140 4.03 3.42 17.61
CA ARG A 140 5.02 2.35 17.47
C ARG A 140 4.38 1.01 17.78
N ILE A 141 4.74 0.01 16.99
CA ILE A 141 4.45 -1.38 17.35
C ILE A 141 5.66 -1.92 18.08
N VAL A 142 5.46 -2.27 19.35
CA VAL A 142 6.47 -2.93 20.17
C VAL A 142 6.23 -4.42 20.01
N ASP A 143 7.26 -5.15 19.60
CA ASP A 143 7.19 -6.61 19.52
C ASP A 143 6.81 -7.15 20.90
N GLY A 144 5.61 -7.73 20.98
CA GLY A 144 5.19 -8.49 22.15
C GLY A 144 6.10 -9.70 22.38
N GLU A 145 5.97 -10.34 23.54
CA GLU A 145 6.66 -11.61 23.83
C GLU A 145 6.49 -12.58 22.64
N MET A 146 7.63 -12.86 22.01
CA MET A 146 7.70 -13.50 20.70
C MET A 146 7.02 -14.88 20.71
N ASN A 147 5.99 -15.06 19.91
CA ASN A 147 5.65 -16.40 19.42
C ASN A 147 6.53 -16.68 18.19
N LYS A 148 7.48 -17.58 18.43
CA LYS A 148 8.65 -17.90 17.60
C LYS A 148 8.36 -18.62 16.28
N ASP A 149 7.11 -18.79 15.87
CA ASP A 149 6.81 -19.57 14.67
C ASP A 149 5.81 -18.88 13.77
N ASN A 150 6.21 -18.76 12.51
CA ASN A 150 5.42 -18.35 11.36
C ASN A 150 4.41 -19.46 10.97
N ASN A 151 3.77 -20.07 11.96
CA ASN A 151 2.69 -21.02 11.73
C ASN A 151 1.40 -20.22 11.48
N LYS A 152 0.71 -20.60 10.40
CA LYS A 152 -0.65 -20.14 10.08
C LYS A 152 -1.47 -20.12 11.36
N THR A 153 -2.19 -19.01 11.56
CA THR A 153 -3.16 -18.86 12.65
C THR A 153 -4.06 -20.09 12.71
N GLU A 154 -4.23 -20.64 13.92
CA GLU A 154 -5.30 -21.61 14.19
C GLU A 154 -6.63 -21.01 13.70
N GLN A 155 -7.43 -21.81 13.00
CA GLN A 155 -8.68 -21.38 12.38
C GLN A 155 -9.51 -20.47 13.32
N GLY A 156 -9.63 -19.19 12.97
CA GLY A 156 -10.54 -18.25 13.61
C GLY A 156 -9.97 -17.31 14.67
N LYS A 157 -8.64 -17.21 14.85
CA LYS A 157 -8.02 -16.17 15.69
C LYS A 157 -7.16 -15.22 14.86
N ASP A 158 -7.75 -14.08 14.51
CA ASP A 158 -7.01 -12.98 13.89
C ASP A 158 -6.05 -12.34 14.90
N ARG A 159 -4.90 -11.87 14.42
CA ARG A 159 -3.99 -11.05 15.23
C ARG A 159 -4.53 -9.61 15.25
N LEU A 160 -4.58 -9.02 16.43
CA LEU A 160 -5.13 -7.67 16.67
C LEU A 160 -4.06 -6.76 17.25
N PHE A 161 -4.21 -5.46 16.97
CA PHE A 161 -3.39 -4.42 17.59
C PHE A 161 -4.04 -3.98 18.90
N VAL A 162 -3.32 -4.15 20.00
CA VAL A 162 -3.79 -3.81 21.35
C VAL A 162 -2.84 -2.77 21.94
N LEU A 163 -3.38 -1.71 22.56
CA LEU A 163 -2.57 -0.73 23.28
C LEU A 163 -1.78 -1.44 24.40
N ASP A 164 -0.47 -1.17 24.51
CA ASP A 164 0.35 -1.78 25.56
C ASP A 164 -0.21 -1.40 26.95
N LYS A 165 -0.48 -2.42 27.78
CA LYS A 165 -0.96 -2.22 29.14
C LYS A 165 0.16 -1.85 30.11
N LYS A 166 1.41 -2.22 29.81
CA LYS A 166 2.58 -1.96 30.67
C LYS A 166 3.09 -0.55 30.46
N ASN A 167 3.42 -0.18 29.21
CA ASN A 167 3.93 1.14 28.84
C ASN A 167 3.14 1.73 27.66
N PRO A 168 1.89 2.17 27.87
CA PRO A 168 1.04 2.71 26.79
C PRO A 168 1.61 3.98 26.14
N LEU A 169 2.41 4.75 26.89
CA LEU A 169 2.98 6.01 26.46
C LEU A 169 4.43 6.11 26.94
N ASN A 170 5.34 6.50 26.05
CA ASN A 170 6.72 6.86 26.37
C ASN A 170 7.01 8.26 25.84
N ILE A 171 7.67 9.10 26.63
CA ILE A 171 8.11 10.44 26.21
C ILE A 171 9.63 10.39 26.10
N GLU A 172 10.14 10.51 24.89
CA GLU A 172 11.57 10.61 24.65
C GLU A 172 11.87 12.01 24.10
N GLU A 173 12.70 12.76 24.82
CA GLU A 173 13.08 14.15 24.54
C GLU A 173 11.88 15.11 24.46
N GLU A 174 11.28 15.25 23.27
CA GLU A 174 10.13 16.12 22.95
C GLU A 174 8.99 15.38 22.20
N ASP A 175 9.21 14.11 21.84
CA ASP A 175 8.28 13.31 21.04
C ASP A 175 7.50 12.31 21.92
N ILE A 176 6.22 12.11 21.57
CA ILE A 176 5.31 11.22 22.31
C ILE A 176 5.16 9.92 21.54
N TYR A 177 5.49 8.79 22.17
CA TYR A 177 5.38 7.46 21.59
C TYR A 177 4.21 6.71 22.22
N ILE A 178 3.24 6.31 21.41
CA ILE A 178 2.10 5.47 21.79
C ILE A 178 2.40 4.05 21.33
N ASN A 179 2.50 3.13 22.28
CA ASN A 179 2.94 1.77 22.02
C ASN A 179 1.76 0.80 21.84
N PHE A 180 1.78 0.07 20.73
CA PHE A 180 0.84 -0.99 20.42
C PHE A 180 1.57 -2.34 20.38
N ILE A 181 0.89 -3.39 20.82
CA ILE A 181 1.36 -4.77 20.75
C ILE A 181 0.53 -5.50 19.69
N TYR A 182 1.21 -6.22 18.81
CA TYR A 182 0.59 -7.11 17.84
C TYR A 182 0.49 -8.53 18.41
N GLN A 183 -0.70 -8.91 18.88
CA GLN A 183 -0.92 -10.19 19.57
C GLN A 183 -2.13 -10.96 19.03
N LEU A 184 -2.14 -12.28 19.24
CA LEU A 184 -3.31 -13.11 18.96
C LEU A 184 -4.49 -12.67 19.83
N ALA A 185 -5.67 -12.58 19.23
CA ALA A 185 -6.87 -12.24 19.97
C ALA A 185 -7.19 -13.31 21.02
N GLU A 186 -7.11 -12.95 22.31
CA GLU A 186 -7.56 -13.82 23.41
C GLU A 186 -9.09 -13.97 23.43
N LYS A 187 -9.82 -13.03 22.81
CA LYS A 187 -11.28 -12.96 22.74
C LYS A 187 -11.74 -12.61 21.32
N LYS A 188 -13.01 -12.91 20.97
CA LYS A 188 -13.67 -12.43 19.73
C LYS A 188 -13.95 -10.93 19.79
N GLU A 189 -12.90 -10.14 19.92
CA GLU A 189 -12.98 -8.67 19.92
C GLU A 189 -12.71 -8.15 18.51
N LYS A 190 -13.44 -7.13 18.09
CA LYS A 190 -13.19 -6.47 16.81
C LYS A 190 -12.14 -5.39 17.00
N GLN A 191 -11.25 -5.23 16.03
CA GLN A 191 -10.25 -4.15 16.03
C GLN A 191 -10.90 -2.76 16.21
N THR A 192 -12.13 -2.58 15.69
CA THR A 192 -12.89 -1.33 15.84
C THR A 192 -13.19 -0.98 17.29
N ASP A 193 -13.44 -1.98 18.13
CA ASP A 193 -13.80 -1.76 19.53
C ASP A 193 -12.53 -1.52 20.37
N LEU A 194 -11.46 -2.26 20.08
CA LEU A 194 -10.13 -2.03 20.65
C LEU A 194 -9.60 -0.62 20.34
N ASN A 195 -9.79 -0.13 19.11
CA ASN A 195 -9.38 1.22 18.73
C ASN A 195 -10.17 2.29 19.51
N LYS A 196 -11.48 2.08 19.72
CA LYS A 196 -12.30 3.00 20.53
C LYS A 196 -11.88 3.00 21.99
N GLU A 197 -11.57 1.85 22.56
CA GLU A 197 -11.07 1.75 23.92
C GLU A 197 -9.68 2.37 24.07
N ALA A 198 -8.78 2.11 23.12
CA ALA A 198 -7.45 2.70 23.08
C ALA A 198 -7.55 4.23 23.00
N ALA A 199 -8.35 4.78 22.09
CA ALA A 199 -8.57 6.22 21.97
C ALA A 199 -9.10 6.83 23.29
N LYS A 200 -10.10 6.21 23.92
CA LYS A 200 -10.63 6.66 25.22
C LYS A 200 -9.57 6.63 26.33
N LYS A 201 -8.65 5.66 26.32
CA LYS A 201 -7.57 5.57 27.30
C LYS A 201 -6.50 6.63 27.04
N ILE A 202 -6.07 6.77 25.78
CA ILE A 202 -5.08 7.74 25.33
C ILE A 202 -5.52 9.17 25.66
N LEU A 203 -6.78 9.54 25.34
CA LEU A 203 -7.32 10.88 25.65
C LEU A 203 -7.47 11.16 27.15
N LYS A 204 -7.49 10.13 28.01
CA LYS A 204 -7.54 10.32 29.46
C LYS A 204 -6.16 10.57 30.09
N LEU A 205 -5.08 10.32 29.37
CA LEU A 205 -3.71 10.51 29.86
C LEU A 205 -3.43 12.02 30.03
N LYS A 206 -2.83 12.38 31.16
CA LYS A 206 -2.60 13.79 31.53
C LYS A 206 -1.76 14.54 30.49
N GLU A 207 -0.80 13.88 29.86
CA GLU A 207 0.09 14.49 28.86
C GLU A 207 -0.60 14.74 27.52
N ILE A 208 -1.70 14.04 27.23
CA ILE A 208 -2.45 14.18 25.97
C ILE A 208 -3.66 15.09 26.14
N LYS A 209 -4.21 15.20 27.36
CA LYS A 209 -5.29 16.15 27.69
C LYS A 209 -4.92 17.60 27.38
N GLU A 210 -3.65 17.97 27.52
CA GLU A 210 -3.16 19.30 27.18
C GLU A 210 -3.27 19.61 25.67
N TYR A 211 -3.37 18.57 24.84
CA TYR A 211 -3.48 18.65 23.38
C TYR A 211 -4.86 18.22 22.86
N GLU A 212 -5.86 18.05 23.73
CA GLU A 212 -7.20 17.57 23.36
C GLU A 212 -7.89 18.52 22.34
N GLU A 213 -7.65 19.83 22.45
CA GLU A 213 -8.15 20.83 21.51
C GLU A 213 -7.45 20.79 20.13
N GLU A 214 -6.18 20.36 20.08
CA GLU A 214 -5.43 20.21 18.82
C GLU A 214 -5.80 18.91 18.10
N LEU A 215 -6.12 17.86 18.87
CA LEU A 215 -6.49 16.53 18.36
C LEU A 215 -7.95 16.43 17.89
N SER A 216 -8.79 17.42 18.23
CA SER A 216 -10.19 17.48 17.82
C SER A 216 -10.44 18.25 16.51
N LYS A 217 -9.39 18.83 15.90
CA LYS A 217 -9.47 19.51 14.60
C LYS A 217 -9.18 18.56 13.45
#